data_AF-A0A7Y5G316-F1
#
_entry.id   AF-A0A7Y5G316-F1
#
_cell.length_a   1.000
_cell.length_b   1.000
_cell.length_c   1.000
_cell.angle_alpha   90.00
_cell.angle_beta   90.00
_cell.angle_gamma   90.00
#
_symmetry.space_group_name_H-M   'P 1'
#
loop_
_entity.id
_entity.type
_entity.pdbx_description
1 polymer ?
#
loop_
_entity_poly.entity_id
_entity_poly.type
_entity_poly.pdbx_seq_one_letter_code
_entity_poly.pdbx_strand_id
1 'polypeptide(L)'
;MPQNEDILTLSYDFLKSLVPILSKFPRDQKFLLADRMQTLTHDILDDFIGAYYTKDKAEKIARLKPANVKLERLRFAVRLSHDLKLLSNQHYGVISRKINEMGGSLGNWLKFLEGKMSSR
;
A
#
# COMPACT_ATOMS: atom_id res chain seq x y z
N MET A 1 -21.59 -7.41 2.49
CA MET A 1 -20.24 -6.96 2.86
C MET A 1 -19.35 -6.98 1.61
N PRO A 2 -19.45 -6.02 0.67
CA PRO A 2 -18.64 -6.07 -0.56
C PRO A 2 -17.62 -4.91 -0.60
N GLN A 3 -16.32 -5.22 -0.56
CA GLN A 3 -15.13 -4.40 -0.92
C GLN A 3 -13.90 -4.60 0.00
N ASN A 4 -14.04 -5.26 1.16
CA ASN A 4 -12.90 -5.46 2.06
C ASN A 4 -11.97 -6.63 1.65
N GLU A 5 -12.49 -7.66 0.98
CA GLU A 5 -11.64 -8.73 0.40
C GLU A 5 -10.76 -8.19 -0.74
N ASP A 6 -11.19 -7.11 -1.41
CA ASP A 6 -10.45 -6.51 -2.50
C ASP A 6 -9.15 -5.86 -2.02
N ILE A 7 -9.15 -5.15 -0.88
CA ILE A 7 -7.93 -4.45 -0.44
C ILE A 7 -6.84 -5.41 0.03
N LEU A 8 -7.20 -6.52 0.68
CA LEU A 8 -6.23 -7.54 1.09
C LEU A 8 -5.60 -8.23 -0.12
N THR A 9 -6.43 -8.66 -1.06
CA THR A 9 -5.99 -9.31 -2.31
C THR A 9 -5.14 -8.35 -3.15
N LEU A 10 -5.59 -7.11 -3.32
CA LEU A 10 -4.85 -6.07 -4.04
C LEU A 10 -3.48 -5.81 -3.43
N SER A 11 -3.39 -5.75 -2.10
CA SER A 11 -2.14 -5.50 -1.39
C SER A 11 -1.18 -6.68 -1.49
N TYR A 12 -1.69 -7.91 -1.38
CA TYR A 12 -0.92 -9.13 -1.57
C TYR A 12 -0.39 -9.25 -3.01
N ASP A 13 -1.24 -9.01 -4.02
CA ASP A 13 -0.85 -9.05 -5.42
C ASP A 13 0.15 -7.94 -5.76
N PHE A 14 -0.01 -6.76 -5.16
CA PHE A 14 0.98 -5.70 -5.26
C PHE A 14 2.33 -6.15 -4.71
N LEU A 15 2.38 -6.67 -3.48
CA LEU A 15 3.60 -7.19 -2.86
C LEU A 15 4.26 -8.28 -3.72
N LYS A 16 3.47 -9.26 -4.18
CA LYS A 16 3.94 -10.34 -5.08
C LYS A 16 4.56 -9.79 -6.36
N SER A 17 4.00 -8.73 -6.94
CA SER A 17 4.55 -8.09 -8.14
C SER A 17 5.76 -7.18 -7.86
N LEU A 18 5.85 -6.63 -6.65
CA LEU A 18 6.88 -5.68 -6.25
C LEU A 18 8.22 -6.37 -5.94
N VAL A 19 8.18 -7.51 -5.24
CA VAL A 19 9.40 -8.23 -4.80
C VAL A 19 10.37 -8.54 -5.94
N PRO A 20 9.94 -9.08 -7.11
CA PRO A 20 10.85 -9.34 -8.23
C PRO A 20 11.44 -8.08 -8.88
N ILE A 21 10.80 -6.92 -8.73
CA ILE A 21 11.30 -5.64 -9.24
C ILE A 21 12.41 -5.14 -8.30
N LEU A 22 12.13 -5.15 -6.99
CA LEU A 22 13.04 -4.72 -5.94
C LEU A 22 14.30 -5.59 -5.84
N SER A 23 14.18 -6.90 -6.14
CA SER A 23 15.32 -7.82 -6.09
C SER A 23 16.42 -7.48 -7.10
N LYS A 24 16.09 -6.73 -8.17
CA LYS A 24 17.00 -6.28 -9.23
C LYS A 24 17.74 -4.98 -8.91
N PHE A 25 17.47 -4.36 -7.76
CA PHE A 25 18.18 -3.14 -7.37
C PHE A 25 19.68 -3.44 -7.18
N PRO A 26 20.56 -2.48 -7.50
CA PRO A 26 21.99 -2.53 -7.17
C PRO A 26 22.21 -2.84 -5.68
N ARG A 27 23.31 -3.54 -5.36
CA ARG A 27 23.57 -4.08 -4.02
C ARG A 27 23.57 -3.01 -2.92
N ASP A 28 24.09 -1.84 -3.24
CA ASP A 28 24.16 -0.65 -2.37
C ASP A 28 22.77 -0.07 -2.05
N GLN A 29 21.82 -0.16 -2.99
CA GLN A 29 20.45 0.32 -2.79
C GLN A 29 19.47 -0.75 -2.32
N LYS A 30 19.84 -2.04 -2.45
CA LYS A 30 19.00 -3.17 -2.09
C LYS A 30 18.66 -3.18 -0.61
N PHE A 31 19.65 -2.97 0.25
CA PHE A 31 19.46 -2.95 1.71
C PHE A 31 18.98 -1.59 2.25
N LEU A 32 18.79 -0.60 1.38
CA LEU A 32 18.37 0.75 1.77
C LEU A 32 16.95 1.06 1.28
N LEU A 33 16.77 1.10 -0.04
CA LEU A 33 15.49 1.47 -0.66
C LEU A 33 14.61 0.25 -0.89
N ALA A 34 15.19 -0.83 -1.42
CA ALA A 34 14.41 -2.03 -1.76
C ALA A 34 13.84 -2.69 -0.50
N ASP A 35 14.68 -2.93 0.51
CA ASP A 35 14.27 -3.46 1.81
C ASP A 35 13.19 -2.58 2.47
N ARG A 36 13.43 -1.27 2.58
CA ARG A 36 12.47 -0.32 3.16
C ARG A 36 11.12 -0.32 2.45
N MET A 37 11.10 -0.40 1.12
CA MET A 37 9.85 -0.48 0.35
C MET A 37 9.11 -1.79 0.59
N GLN A 38 9.84 -2.91 0.67
CA GLN A 38 9.26 -4.21 0.96
C GLN A 38 8.67 -4.23 2.37
N THR A 39 9.41 -3.78 3.39
CA THR A 39 8.92 -3.66 4.78
C THR A 39 7.69 -2.76 4.86
N LEU A 40 7.72 -1.57 4.25
CA LEU A 40 6.54 -0.70 4.22
C LEU A 40 5.32 -1.37 3.60
N THR A 41 5.51 -2.16 2.54
CA THR A 41 4.42 -2.87 1.88
C THR A 41 3.86 -3.98 2.77
N HIS A 42 4.72 -4.72 3.47
CA HIS A 42 4.30 -5.69 4.49
C HIS A 42 3.54 -5.02 5.64
N ASP A 43 4.06 -3.93 6.20
CA ASP A 43 3.43 -3.18 7.29
C ASP A 43 2.04 -2.64 6.92
N ILE A 44 1.82 -2.29 5.65
CA ILE A 44 0.51 -1.87 5.12
C ILE A 44 -0.46 -3.06 5.06
N LEU A 45 0.01 -4.20 4.53
CA LEU A 45 -0.78 -5.42 4.48
C LEU A 45 -1.18 -5.88 5.89
N ASP A 46 -0.26 -5.83 6.86
CA ASP A 46 -0.51 -6.19 8.24
C ASP A 46 -1.55 -5.27 8.90
N ASP A 47 -1.48 -3.95 8.65
CA ASP A 47 -2.51 -3.01 9.12
C ASP A 47 -3.89 -3.37 8.53
N PHE A 48 -3.95 -3.71 7.24
CA PHE A 48 -5.21 -4.09 6.59
C PHE A 48 -5.77 -5.40 7.11
N ILE A 49 -4.93 -6.43 7.29
CA ILE A 49 -5.32 -7.71 7.90
C ILE A 49 -5.83 -7.45 9.33
N GLY A 50 -5.10 -6.67 10.11
CA GLY A 50 -5.51 -6.30 11.46
C GLY A 50 -6.86 -5.59 11.50
N ALA A 51 -7.08 -4.62 10.61
CA ALA A 51 -8.36 -3.93 10.50
C ALA A 51 -9.49 -4.85 10.03
N TYR A 52 -9.22 -5.79 9.12
CA TYR A 52 -10.21 -6.72 8.59
C TYR A 52 -10.80 -7.61 9.69
N TYR A 53 -9.94 -8.17 10.54
CA TYR A 53 -10.33 -9.09 11.61
C TYR A 53 -10.72 -8.39 12.93
N THR A 54 -10.54 -7.08 13.04
CA THR A 54 -11.02 -6.30 14.19
C THR A 54 -12.56 -6.21 14.15
N LYS A 55 -13.25 -6.26 15.29
CA LYS A 55 -14.72 -6.06 15.34
C LYS A 55 -15.08 -4.60 15.62
N ASP A 56 -14.39 -3.98 16.58
CA ASP A 56 -14.66 -2.62 16.98
C ASP A 56 -14.35 -1.61 15.86
N LYS A 57 -15.28 -0.69 15.65
CA LYS A 57 -15.22 0.28 14.57
C LYS A 57 -14.12 1.31 14.79
N ALA A 58 -13.93 1.79 16.01
CA ALA A 58 -12.91 2.79 16.32
C ALA A 58 -11.51 2.19 16.18
N GLU A 59 -11.32 0.95 16.62
CA GLU A 59 -10.07 0.21 16.44
C GLU A 59 -9.75 -0.05 14.97
N LYS A 60 -10.75 -0.36 14.12
CA LYS A 60 -10.53 -0.44 12.66
C LYS A 60 -9.97 0.86 12.11
N ILE A 61 -10.61 1.98 12.42
CA ILE A 61 -10.16 3.30 11.95
C ILE A 61 -8.75 3.60 12.48
N ALA A 62 -8.46 3.25 13.73
CA ALA A 62 -7.15 3.44 14.35
C ALA A 62 -6.03 2.65 13.64
N ARG A 63 -6.34 1.48 13.05
CA ARG A 63 -5.41 0.69 12.22
C ARG A 63 -5.28 1.23 10.79
N LEU A 64 -6.38 1.66 10.18
CA LEU A 64 -6.40 2.13 8.79
C LEU A 64 -5.76 3.52 8.59
N LYS A 65 -5.80 4.39 9.59
CA LYS A 65 -5.17 5.72 9.52
C LYS A 65 -3.64 5.66 9.33
N PRO A 66 -2.88 4.87 10.13
CA PRO A 66 -1.46 4.64 9.89
C PRO A 66 -1.15 4.06 8.51
N ALA A 67 -1.95 3.10 8.03
CA ALA A 67 -1.77 2.51 6.70
C ALA A 67 -1.80 3.56 5.58
N ASN A 68 -2.65 4.58 5.72
CA ASN A 68 -2.71 5.69 4.77
C ASN A 68 -1.38 6.47 4.72
N VAL A 69 -0.79 6.76 5.88
CA VAL A 69 0.52 7.44 5.96
C VAL A 69 1.64 6.56 5.39
N LYS A 70 1.59 5.24 5.63
CA LYS A 70 2.55 4.27 5.07
C LYS A 70 2.45 4.22 3.53
N LEU A 71 1.24 4.28 2.96
CA LEU A 71 1.04 4.38 1.51
C LEU A 71 1.70 5.66 0.94
N GLU A 72 1.56 6.81 1.59
CA GLU A 72 2.25 8.04 1.16
C GLU A 72 3.77 7.86 1.19
N ARG A 73 4.31 7.29 2.28
CA ARG A 73 5.75 7.00 2.39
C ARG A 73 6.23 6.09 1.26
N LEU A 74 5.43 5.09 0.91
CA LEU A 74 5.71 4.20 -0.21
C LEU A 74 5.68 4.96 -1.55
N ARG A 75 4.74 5.87 -1.80
CA ARG A 75 4.73 6.71 -3.02
C ARG A 75 6.01 7.53 -3.16
N PHE A 76 6.47 8.16 -2.08
CA PHE A 76 7.72 8.92 -2.10
C PHE A 76 8.95 8.02 -2.31
N ALA A 77 8.99 6.84 -1.71
CA ALA A 77 10.08 5.88 -1.93
C ALA A 77 10.14 5.38 -3.39
N VAL A 78 8.99 5.14 -4.01
CA VAL A 78 8.86 4.77 -5.43
C VAL A 78 9.32 5.92 -6.33
N ARG A 79 8.90 7.15 -6.03
CA ARG A 79 9.33 8.35 -6.76
C ARG A 79 10.84 8.55 -6.67
N LEU A 80 11.41 8.47 -5.46
CA LEU A 80 12.85 8.57 -5.26
C LEU A 80 13.61 7.48 -6.05
N SER A 81 13.12 6.25 -6.02
CA SER A 81 13.73 5.14 -6.76
C SER A 81 13.69 5.36 -8.28
N HIS A 82 12.65 6.02 -8.78
CA HIS A 82 12.54 6.43 -10.18
C HIS A 82 13.49 7.59 -10.51
N ASP A 83 13.54 8.63 -9.68
CA ASP A 83 14.45 9.78 -9.85
C ASP A 83 15.94 9.35 -9.83
N LEU A 84 16.27 8.33 -9.02
CA LEU A 84 17.60 7.70 -8.97
C LEU A 84 17.85 6.67 -10.09
N LYS A 85 16.93 6.51 -11.04
CA LYS A 85 16.99 5.57 -12.17
C LYS A 85 17.10 4.09 -11.76
N LEU A 86 16.65 3.75 -10.55
CA LEU A 86 16.53 2.36 -10.06
C LEU A 86 15.26 1.68 -10.59
N LEU A 87 14.25 2.47 -10.93
CA LEU A 87 13.02 2.02 -11.59
C LEU A 87 12.92 2.59 -13.00
N SER A 88 12.53 1.74 -13.96
CA SER A 88 12.16 2.19 -15.30
C SER A 88 10.84 2.96 -15.28
N ASN A 89 10.59 3.80 -16.29
CA ASN A 89 9.30 4.51 -16.45
C ASN A 89 8.11 3.54 -16.44
N GLN A 90 8.27 2.36 -17.06
CA GLN A 90 7.24 1.33 -17.10
C GLN A 90 6.93 0.79 -15.69
N HIS A 91 7.96 0.38 -14.94
CA HIS A 91 7.76 -0.13 -13.57
C HIS A 91 7.20 0.96 -12.66
N TYR A 92 7.71 2.19 -12.76
CA TYR A 92 7.21 3.34 -12.00
C TYR A 92 5.72 3.57 -12.23
N GLY A 93 5.27 3.54 -13.50
CA GLY A 93 3.85 3.70 -13.85
C GLY A 93 2.96 2.59 -13.31
N VAL A 94 3.41 1.33 -13.41
CA VAL A 94 2.67 0.17 -12.88
C VAL A 94 2.56 0.22 -11.36
N ILE A 95 3.68 0.46 -10.67
CA ILE A 95 3.73 0.53 -9.20
C ILE A 95 2.87 1.68 -8.69
N SER A 96 3.02 2.88 -9.26
CA SER A 96 2.25 4.06 -8.85
C SER A 96 0.75 3.86 -9.01
N ARG A 97 0.31 3.19 -10.08
CA ARG A 97 -1.10 2.86 -10.30
C ARG A 97 -1.63 1.94 -9.20
N LYS A 98 -0.92 0.84 -8.89
CA LYS A 98 -1.31 -0.09 -7.82
C LYS A 98 -1.38 0.59 -6.45
N ILE A 99 -0.44 1.49 -6.14
CA ILE A 99 -0.48 2.26 -4.88
C ILE A 99 -1.68 3.20 -4.83
N ASN A 100 -2.07 3.79 -5.96
CA ASN A 100 -3.26 4.64 -6.04
C ASN A 100 -4.55 3.82 -5.89
N GLU A 101 -4.62 2.63 -6.48
CA GLU A 101 -5.74 1.69 -6.31
C GLU A 101 -5.90 1.30 -4.83
N MET A 102 -4.79 0.95 -4.15
CA MET A 102 -4.79 0.64 -2.71
C MET A 102 -5.27 1.84 -1.88
N GLY A 103 -4.77 3.05 -2.19
CA GLY A 103 -5.18 4.28 -1.51
C GLY A 103 -6.66 4.62 -1.73
N GLY A 104 -7.19 4.39 -2.93
CA GLY A 104 -8.60 4.56 -3.23
C GLY A 104 -9.48 3.60 -2.43
N SER A 105 -9.10 2.31 -2.40
CA SER A 105 -9.80 1.28 -1.61
C SER A 105 -9.78 1.61 -0.12
N LEU A 106 -8.61 1.99 0.43
CA LEU A 106 -8.46 2.43 1.82
C LEU A 106 -9.35 3.65 2.13
N GLY A 107 -9.35 4.66 1.26
CA GLY A 107 -10.16 5.86 1.42
C GLY A 107 -11.66 5.55 1.41
N ASN A 108 -12.12 4.65 0.55
CA ASN A 108 -13.51 4.19 0.53
C ASN A 108 -13.87 3.45 1.81
N TRP A 109 -12.99 2.57 2.30
CA TRP A 109 -13.21 1.85 3.56
C TRP A 109 -13.29 2.80 4.76
N LEU A 110 -12.39 3.79 4.84
CA LEU A 110 -12.44 4.82 5.88
C LEU A 110 -13.74 5.64 5.81
N LYS A 111 -14.17 6.08 4.62
CA LYS A 111 -15.44 6.82 4.45
C LYS A 111 -16.66 6.00 4.85
N PHE A 112 -16.68 4.71 4.50
CA PHE A 112 -17.72 3.77 4.92
C PHE A 112 -17.79 3.67 6.44
N LEU A 113 -16.65 3.45 7.10
CA LEU A 113 -16.58 3.39 8.55
C LEU A 113 -17.00 4.74 9.16
N GLU A 114 -16.52 5.87 8.67
CA GLU A 114 -16.88 7.18 9.23
C GLU A 114 -18.33 7.61 8.98
N GLY A 115 -19.13 6.83 8.24
CA GLY A 115 -20.52 7.18 7.90
C GLY A 115 -20.62 8.33 6.89
N LYS A 116 -19.52 8.63 6.18
CA LYS A 116 -19.43 9.71 5.18
C LYS A 116 -19.75 9.25 3.76
N MET A 117 -20.06 7.97 3.58
CA MET A 117 -20.59 7.44 2.31
C MET A 117 -22.07 7.82 2.21
N SER A 118 -22.36 8.86 1.43
CA SER A 118 -23.74 9.17 1.04
C SER A 118 -24.30 7.98 0.25
N SER A 119 -25.35 7.36 0.78
CA SER A 119 -26.27 6.55 -0.03
C SER A 119 -26.71 7.43 -1.20
N ARG A 120 -26.41 6.98 -2.41
CA ARG A 120 -27.13 7.34 -3.63
C ARG A 120 -27.97 6.13 -4.02
#